data_AF-A0A9X3ETM4-F1
#
_entry.id   AF-A0A9X3ETM4-F1
#
_cell.length_a   1.000
_cell.length_b   1.000
_cell.length_c   1.000
_cell.angle_alpha   90.00
_cell.angle_beta   90.00
_cell.angle_gamma   90.00
#
_symmetry.space_group_name_H-M   'P 1'
#
loop_
_entity.id
_entity.type
_entity.pdbx_description
1 polymer ?
#
loop_
_entity_poly.entity_id
_entity_poly.type
_entity_poly.pdbx_seq_one_letter_code
_entity_poly.pdbx_strand_id
1 'polypeptide(L)'
;MFGIVPGTMSETYYKIIDGKKFDKQMLDIAERTTAGKGDGRISLTDAKELIGAVTDGGRYTEVEKDTMAYIRENYKFTEEADSWFREEIRRFAATRA
;
A
#
# COMPACT_ATOMS: atom_id res chain seq x y z
N MET A 1 2.62 -14.80 -38.13
CA MET A 1 3.61 -15.46 -37.24
C MET A 1 3.72 -14.58 -36.00
N PHE A 2 3.31 -15.08 -34.83
CA PHE A 2 3.39 -14.51 -33.47
C PHE A 2 2.77 -13.10 -33.24
N GLY A 3 1.90 -12.84 -32.28
CA GLY A 3 1.32 -13.61 -31.19
C GLY A 3 0.51 -12.60 -30.35
N ILE A 4 -0.70 -12.97 -29.92
CA ILE A 4 -1.43 -12.21 -28.90
C ILE A 4 -0.50 -12.19 -27.69
N VAL A 5 0.00 -11.01 -27.27
CA VAL A 5 0.70 -10.88 -26.00
C VAL A 5 -0.39 -10.92 -24.93
N PRO A 6 -0.56 -12.02 -24.17
CA PRO A 6 -1.44 -11.98 -23.02
C PRO A 6 -0.80 -11.02 -22.05
N GLY A 7 -1.54 -10.01 -21.57
CA GLY A 7 -1.07 -9.12 -20.51
C GLY A 7 -0.44 -9.98 -19.41
N THR A 8 0.85 -9.80 -19.17
CA THR A 8 1.58 -10.58 -18.19
C THR A 8 0.92 -10.37 -16.83
N MET A 9 0.63 -11.46 -16.12
CA MET A 9 0.00 -11.49 -14.79
C MET A 9 0.57 -10.45 -13.78
N SER A 10 1.77 -9.90 -14.02
CA SER A 10 2.41 -8.84 -13.23
C SER A 10 1.73 -7.47 -13.28
N GLU A 11 1.00 -7.10 -14.33
CA GLU A 11 0.31 -5.80 -14.43
C GLU A 11 -0.87 -5.69 -13.45
N THR A 12 -1.40 -6.83 -13.00
CA THR A 12 -2.54 -6.86 -12.08
C THR A 12 -2.08 -6.67 -10.63
N TYR A 13 -0.88 -7.11 -10.26
CA TYR A 13 -0.37 -7.05 -8.87
C TYR A 13 0.49 -5.82 -8.59
N TYR A 14 1.23 -5.33 -9.59
CA TYR A 14 2.15 -4.21 -9.41
C TYR A 14 1.76 -3.02 -10.25
N LYS A 15 2.00 -1.82 -9.70
CA LYS A 15 2.06 -0.58 -10.46
C LYS A 15 3.52 -0.22 -10.67
N ILE A 16 3.88 0.16 -11.90
CA ILE A 16 5.23 0.64 -12.22
C ILE A 16 5.18 2.16 -12.28
N ILE A 17 5.96 2.82 -11.44
CA ILE A 17 6.12 4.28 -11.41
C ILE A 17 7.62 4.54 -11.51
N ASP A 18 8.03 5.29 -12.54
CA ASP A 18 9.44 5.61 -12.82
C ASP A 18 10.38 4.39 -12.84
N GLY A 19 9.90 3.29 -13.42
CA GLY A 19 10.66 2.03 -13.53
C GLY A 19 10.74 1.20 -12.24
N LYS A 20 10.14 1.67 -11.14
CA LYS A 20 10.07 0.95 -9.86
C LYS A 20 8.72 0.29 -9.68
N LYS A 21 8.71 -0.93 -9.11
CA LYS A 21 7.50 -1.69 -8.81
C LYS A 21 6.96 -1.29 -7.43
N PHE A 22 5.65 -1.14 -7.38
CA PHE A 22 4.89 -0.86 -6.18
C PHE A 22 3.72 -1.82 -6.08
N ASP A 23 3.32 -2.16 -4.86
CA ASP A 23 2.13 -2.93 -4.58
C ASP A 23 0.90 -2.14 -5.04
N LYS A 24 0.16 -2.69 -6.00
CA LYS A 24 -0.97 -1.99 -6.60
C LYS A 24 -2.12 -1.83 -5.60
N GLN A 25 -2.39 -2.84 -4.78
CA GLN A 25 -3.52 -2.83 -3.85
C GLN A 25 -3.32 -1.75 -2.78
N MET A 26 -2.11 -1.61 -2.25
CA MET A 26 -1.78 -0.55 -1.30
C MET A 26 -2.00 0.85 -1.90
N LEU A 27 -1.58 1.05 -3.16
CA LEU A 27 -1.78 2.34 -3.85
C LEU A 27 -3.25 2.62 -4.14
N ASP A 28 -4.01 1.61 -4.59
CA ASP A 28 -5.43 1.75 -4.89
C ASP A 28 -6.25 2.08 -3.63
N ILE A 29 -5.88 1.50 -2.47
CA ILE A 29 -6.48 1.86 -1.17
C ILE A 29 -6.18 3.31 -0.81
N ALA A 30 -4.91 3.74 -0.88
CA ALA A 30 -4.53 5.12 -0.57
C ALA A 30 -5.23 6.15 -1.48
N GLU A 31 -5.28 5.88 -2.79
CA GLU A 31 -5.97 6.72 -3.76
C GLU A 31 -7.48 6.81 -3.47
N ARG A 32 -8.15 5.65 -3.35
CA ARG A 32 -9.61 5.61 -3.17
C ARG A 32 -10.06 6.25 -1.87
N THR A 33 -9.31 6.03 -0.78
CA THR A 33 -9.67 6.55 0.55
C THR A 33 -9.46 8.06 0.66
N THR A 34 -8.59 8.64 -0.17
CA THR A 34 -8.32 10.09 -0.19
C THR A 34 -9.09 10.86 -1.29
N ALA A 35 -9.58 10.18 -2.33
CA ALA A 35 -10.36 10.79 -3.43
C ALA A 35 -11.82 11.14 -3.08
N GLY A 36 -12.32 10.71 -1.91
CA GLY A 36 -13.72 10.83 -1.51
C GLY A 36 -14.12 12.14 -0.82
N LYS A 37 -15.35 12.17 -0.29
CA LYS A 37 -15.84 13.27 0.56
C LYS A 37 -15.25 13.11 1.97
N GLY A 38 -14.17 13.83 2.24
CA GLY A 38 -13.47 13.86 3.53
C GLY A 38 -12.47 15.02 3.56
N ASP A 39 -11.54 15.00 4.50
CA ASP A 39 -10.46 16.00 4.59
C ASP A 39 -9.22 15.64 3.73
N GLY A 40 -9.35 14.65 2.85
CA GLY A 40 -8.29 14.19 1.96
C GLY A 40 -7.18 13.40 2.66
N ARG A 41 -7.39 12.97 3.91
CA ARG A 41 -6.42 12.17 4.67
C ARG A 41 -6.92 10.75 4.88
N ILE A 42 -5.97 9.81 4.96
CA ILE A 42 -6.18 8.43 5.37
C ILE A 42 -6.60 8.46 6.85
N SER A 43 -7.86 8.13 7.13
CA SER A 43 -8.41 8.03 8.48
C SER A 43 -7.95 6.75 9.19
N LEU A 44 -8.30 6.58 10.47
CA LEU A 44 -7.99 5.34 11.19
C LEU A 44 -8.67 4.13 10.54
N THR A 45 -9.89 4.29 10.04
CA THR A 45 -10.62 3.22 9.34
C THR A 45 -9.90 2.82 8.04
N ASP A 46 -9.42 3.81 7.28
CA ASP A 46 -8.68 3.57 6.04
C ASP A 46 -7.31 2.94 6.32
N ALA A 47 -6.63 3.37 7.39
CA ALA A 47 -5.38 2.78 7.82
C ALA A 47 -5.53 1.30 8.22
N LYS A 48 -6.67 0.93 8.82
CA LYS A 48 -7.01 -0.47 9.13
C LYS A 48 -7.21 -1.31 7.87
N GLU A 49 -7.78 -0.74 6.82
CA GLU A 49 -7.85 -1.42 5.53
C GLU A 49 -6.45 -1.58 4.92
N LEU A 50 -5.65 -0.51 4.91
CA LEU A 50 -4.30 -0.51 4.34
C LEU A 50 -3.37 -1.49 5.03
N ILE A 51 -3.41 -1.64 6.37
CA ILE A 51 -2.54 -2.60 7.06
C ILE A 51 -2.90 -4.05 6.70
N GLY A 52 -4.18 -4.30 6.39
CA GLY A 52 -4.62 -5.61 5.90
C GLY A 52 -3.91 -5.97 4.59
N ALA A 53 -3.84 -5.02 3.66
CA ALA A 53 -3.10 -5.22 2.41
C ALA A 53 -1.59 -5.41 2.63
N VAL A 54 -0.99 -4.67 3.57
CA VAL A 54 0.44 -4.84 3.89
C VAL A 54 0.75 -6.21 4.48
N THR A 55 -0.17 -6.78 5.27
CA THR A 55 0.11 -7.97 6.08
C THR A 55 -0.46 -9.27 5.51
N ASP A 56 -1.31 -9.22 4.48
CA ASP A 56 -1.90 -10.35 3.74
C ASP A 56 -0.87 -11.42 3.39
N GLY A 57 0.21 -11.03 2.71
CA GLY A 57 1.26 -11.95 2.25
C GLY A 57 2.12 -12.56 3.37
N GLY A 58 1.88 -12.18 4.63
CA GLY A 58 2.59 -12.68 5.81
C GLY A 58 4.05 -12.24 5.94
N ARG A 59 4.51 -11.36 5.04
CA ARG A 59 5.86 -10.76 5.04
C ARG A 59 5.73 -9.26 4.75
N TYR A 60 6.73 -8.49 5.16
CA TYR A 60 6.88 -7.08 4.81
C TYR A 60 8.12 -6.91 3.91
N THR A 61 7.94 -7.18 2.63
CA THR A 61 8.94 -7.21 1.57
C THR A 61 9.41 -5.80 1.19
N GLU A 62 10.48 -5.73 0.39
CA GLU A 62 10.98 -4.43 -0.11
C GLU A 62 9.96 -3.70 -0.98
N VAL A 63 9.13 -4.42 -1.75
CA VAL A 63 8.07 -3.78 -2.55
C VAL A 63 7.01 -3.13 -1.67
N GLU A 64 6.57 -3.79 -0.60
CA GLU A 64 5.59 -3.19 0.33
C GLU A 64 6.20 -2.00 1.09
N LYS A 65 7.49 -2.08 1.50
CA LYS A 65 8.20 -0.96 2.13
C LYS A 65 8.32 0.25 1.20
N ASP A 66 8.71 0.01 -0.05
CA ASP A 66 8.82 1.03 -1.08
C ASP A 66 7.46 1.68 -1.37
N THR A 67 6.40 0.87 -1.38
CA THR A 67 5.03 1.34 -1.56
C THR A 67 4.56 2.16 -0.39
N MET A 68 4.86 1.76 0.85
CA MET A 68 4.56 2.56 2.02
C MET A 68 5.33 3.89 2.02
N ALA A 69 6.60 3.89 1.61
CA ALA A 69 7.37 5.12 1.47
C ALA A 69 6.71 6.07 0.47
N TYR A 70 6.32 5.58 -0.70
CA TYR A 70 5.58 6.35 -1.69
C TYR A 70 4.26 6.90 -1.13
N ILE A 71 3.49 6.07 -0.42
CA ILE A 71 2.21 6.49 0.15
C ILE A 71 2.43 7.61 1.20
N ARG A 72 3.48 7.53 2.01
CA ARG A 72 3.79 8.57 3.02
C ARG A 72 4.26 9.88 2.43
N GLU A 73 4.89 9.82 1.26
CA GLU A 73 5.33 11.01 0.53
C GLU A 73 4.14 11.71 -0.14
N ASN A 74 3.21 10.95 -0.73
CA ASN A 74 2.16 11.47 -1.59
C ASN A 74 0.78 11.64 -0.91
N TYR A 75 0.52 10.90 0.17
CA TYR A 75 -0.75 10.95 0.89
C TYR A 75 -0.54 11.33 2.36
N LYS A 76 -1.57 11.92 2.95
CA LYS A 76 -1.54 12.33 4.36
C LYS A 76 -2.40 11.38 5.18
N PHE A 77 -1.95 11.09 6.39
CA PHE A 77 -2.71 10.36 7.40
C PHE A 77 -3.26 11.38 8.42
N THR A 78 -4.35 11.05 9.09
CA THR A 78 -4.64 11.71 10.36
C THR A 78 -3.56 11.31 11.39
N GLU A 79 -3.36 12.12 12.43
CA GLU A 79 -2.36 11.82 13.46
C GLU A 79 -2.65 10.49 14.16
N GLU A 80 -3.92 10.21 14.46
CA GLU A 80 -4.37 8.95 15.04
C GLU A 80 -4.05 7.77 14.12
N ALA A 81 -4.35 7.89 12.83
CA ALA A 81 -4.08 6.85 11.84
C ALA A 81 -2.57 6.60 11.67
N ASP A 82 -1.75 7.66 11.65
CA ASP A 82 -0.30 7.53 11.54
C ASP A 82 0.30 6.77 12.74
N SER A 83 -0.06 7.21 13.94
CA SER A 83 0.42 6.61 15.19
C SER A 83 0.06 5.13 15.27
N TRP A 84 -1.23 4.81 15.04
CA TRP A 84 -1.73 3.44 15.07
C TRP A 84 -1.04 2.56 14.02
N PHE A 85 -0.94 3.02 12.77
CA PHE A 85 -0.36 2.23 11.68
C PHE A 85 1.11 1.90 11.92
N ARG A 86 1.90 2.85 12.42
CA ARG A 86 3.32 2.62 12.77
C ARG A 86 3.45 1.56 13.86
N GLU A 87 2.54 1.53 14.81
CA GLU A 87 2.55 0.55 15.88
C GLU A 87 2.19 -0.85 15.37
N GLU A 88 1.21 -0.97 14.47
CA GLU A 88 0.87 -2.23 13.82
C GLU A 88 2.02 -2.80 13.00
N ILE A 89 2.71 -1.98 12.20
CA ILE A 89 3.89 -2.41 11.44
C ILE A 89 5.00 -2.92 12.37
N ARG A 90 5.24 -2.25 13.51
CA ARG A 90 6.21 -2.70 14.52
C ARG A 90 5.82 -4.04 15.13
N ARG A 91 4.55 -4.20 15.52
CA ARG A 91 4.02 -5.46 16.05
C ARG A 91 4.19 -6.60 15.03
N PHE A 92 3.76 -6.37 13.79
CA PHE A 92 3.86 -7.35 12.72
C PHE A 92 5.31 -7.77 12.48
N ALA A 93 6.22 -6.82 12.33
CA ALA A 93 7.65 -7.09 12.14
C ALA A 93 8.25 -7.87 13.32
N ALA A 94 7.88 -7.54 14.57
CA ALA A 94 8.36 -8.25 15.76
C ALA A 94 7.89 -9.72 15.83
N THR A 95 6.73 -10.05 15.27
CA THR A 95 6.24 -11.45 15.22
C THR A 95 6.89 -12.31 14.12
N ARG A 96 7.69 -11.69 13.24
CA ARG A 96 8.35 -12.33 12.10
C ARG A 96 9.88 -12.23 12.15
N ALA A 97 10.42 -11.64 13.22
CA ALA A 97 11.85 -11.58 13.54
C ALA A 97 12.29 -12.87 14.24
#